data_AF-A0A1C5LYL2-F1
#
_entry.id   AF-A0A1C5LYL2-F1
#
_cell.length_a   1.000
_cell.length_b   1.000
_cell.length_c   1.000
_cell.angle_alpha   90.00
_cell.angle_beta   90.00
_cell.angle_gamma   90.00
#
_symmetry.space_group_name_H-M   'P 1'
#
loop_
_entity.id
_entity.type
_entity.pdbx_description
1 polymer ?
#
loop_
_entity_poly.entity_id
_entity_poly.type
_entity_poly.pdbx_seq_one_letter_code
_entity_poly.pdbx_strand_id
1 'polypeptide(L)'
;MEEKKHRKPRPEMGTPEYEEWRKRMLQRRRERLKRERRKRLIAIGVAAVLIAGGVSAGAIALSNRFASGSDRKVVTSDTKKENKTETGTDSGEAVSTEASGDSSGDTVSGDTLAQADLLAQQYDYDKAIDLLKNDPAYGSDQKMQAAVKEYEDTKATCTAWPLEQVTHVFYHILIKDTSKAFDGDYKEADYNQVMTTIDEFNKITQTMYDKGYVMVSIKDMAKADENGNITAGEILLPPGKTPFVLSQDDVCYYHYMDGDGFATKLVVDEEGKIRNEYVEDDGSVSVGDYDMVPLIDRFVEQHPDFSYRGAKGIVALTGYNGILGYRTDESYETRPADLDENKVQWLDAHPDFSLEKEREGAKKVADAMKAEGWEFASHTWGHQNVGQISLEKLQEDTEKFKKNVDPLIGGTDIIIFAFGTDITTEPEYSGDKFEYLKGQGYNYFCNVDSSQYYVQIRDRYFRQGRRNLDGYRMYYNPELLEDLFNAKDVFDPARPTPVPPMG
;
A
#
# COMPACT_ATOMS: atom_id res chain seq x y z
N MET A 1 8.71 31.97 34.46
CA MET A 1 8.38 32.58 33.14
C MET A 1 9.58 32.39 32.27
N GLU A 2 9.62 31.31 31.47
CA GLU A 2 10.63 31.14 30.44
C GLU A 2 10.19 31.91 29.19
N GLU A 3 11.07 32.78 28.70
CA GLU A 3 10.90 33.50 27.44
C GLU A 3 10.73 32.52 26.28
N LYS A 4 9.53 32.50 25.68
CA LYS A 4 9.31 31.91 24.37
C LYS A 4 10.16 32.67 23.34
N LYS A 5 11.32 32.12 22.96
CA LYS A 5 12.08 32.59 21.79
C LYS A 5 11.17 32.54 20.56
N HIS A 6 10.80 33.70 20.02
CA HIS A 6 10.12 33.79 18.73
C HIS A 6 10.96 33.12 17.64
N ARG A 7 10.44 32.02 17.07
CA ARG A 7 10.96 31.43 15.83
C ARG A 7 10.76 32.47 14.72
N LYS A 8 11.81 32.77 13.96
CA LYS A 8 11.69 33.63 12.76
C LYS A 8 10.68 33.00 11.79
N PRO A 9 9.83 33.80 11.12
CA PRO A 9 8.88 33.28 10.14
C PRO A 9 9.59 32.55 9.00
N ARG A 10 8.94 31.49 8.49
CA ARG A 10 9.40 30.69 7.34
C ARG A 10 9.44 31.59 6.08
N PRO A 11 10.54 31.61 5.31
CA PRO A 11 10.60 32.30 4.02
C PRO A 11 9.67 31.66 2.97
N GLU A 12 9.23 32.45 2.00
CA GLU A 12 8.34 32.01 0.92
C GLU A 12 8.99 30.93 0.03
N MET A 13 8.24 29.88 -0.30
CA MET A 13 8.75 28.76 -1.11
C MET A 13 9.18 29.24 -2.50
N GLY A 14 10.26 28.63 -3.03
CA GLY A 14 10.84 29.00 -4.33
C GLY A 14 11.83 30.18 -4.29
N THR A 15 12.04 30.80 -3.13
CA THR A 15 13.06 31.86 -2.95
C THR A 15 14.44 31.30 -2.59
N PRO A 16 15.55 31.99 -2.94
CA PRO A 16 16.89 31.63 -2.46
C PRO A 16 17.00 31.60 -0.93
N GLU A 17 16.26 32.49 -0.24
CA GLU A 17 16.20 32.51 1.23
C GLU A 17 15.54 31.24 1.81
N TYR A 18 14.51 30.72 1.13
CA TYR A 18 13.91 29.43 1.45
C TYR A 18 14.89 28.27 1.25
N GLU A 19 15.69 28.27 0.18
CA GLU A 19 16.71 27.24 -0.03
C GLU A 19 17.79 27.24 1.07
N GLU A 20 18.28 28.42 1.48
CA GLU A 20 19.25 28.53 2.57
C GLU A 20 18.65 28.17 3.93
N TRP A 21 17.39 28.53 4.17
CA TRP A 21 16.66 28.11 5.34
C TRP A 21 16.45 26.58 5.36
N ARG A 22 16.03 26.00 4.23
CA ARG A 22 15.89 24.54 4.02
C ARG A 22 17.20 23.81 4.28
N LYS A 23 18.32 24.28 3.73
CA LYS A 23 19.66 23.70 3.98
C LYS A 23 20.02 23.70 5.46
N ARG A 24 19.75 24.80 6.18
CA ARG A 24 19.99 24.89 7.63
C ARG A 24 19.08 23.96 8.44
N MET A 25 17.83 23.81 8.04
CA MET A 25 16.88 22.91 8.71
C MET A 25 17.23 21.43 8.47
N LEU A 26 17.58 21.08 7.23
CA LEU A 26 18.15 19.78 6.88
C LEU A 26 19.38 19.45 7.73
N GLN A 27 20.29 20.42 7.93
CA GLN A 27 21.47 20.22 8.78
C GLN A 27 21.10 19.95 10.24
N ARG A 28 20.10 20.66 10.79
CA ARG A 28 19.60 20.42 12.15
C ARG A 28 18.96 19.04 12.29
N ARG A 29 18.18 18.62 11.29
CA ARG A 29 17.62 17.27 11.22
C ARG A 29 18.72 16.22 11.14
N ARG A 30 19.76 16.44 10.32
CA ARG A 30 20.96 15.58 10.29
C ARG A 30 21.63 15.49 11.65
N GLU A 31 21.71 16.58 12.41
CA GLU A 31 22.26 16.55 13.77
C GLU A 31 21.37 15.78 14.75
N ARG A 32 20.03 15.90 14.63
CA ARG A 32 19.06 15.10 15.40
C ARG A 32 19.23 13.61 15.11
N LEU A 33 19.17 13.22 13.83
CA LEU A 33 19.35 11.84 13.37
C LEU A 33 20.73 11.28 13.75
N LYS A 34 21.81 12.09 13.66
CA LYS A 34 23.15 11.67 14.13
C LYS A 34 23.20 11.47 15.64
N ARG A 35 22.50 12.30 16.43
CA ARG A 35 22.41 12.13 17.89
C ARG A 35 21.62 10.87 18.24
N GLU A 36 20.53 10.61 17.54
CA GLU A 36 19.74 9.38 17.69
C GLU A 36 20.54 8.15 17.27
N ARG A 37 21.27 8.19 16.16
CA ARG A 37 22.19 7.12 15.74
C ARG A 37 23.31 6.88 16.77
N ARG A 38 23.86 7.93 17.38
CA ARG A 38 24.81 7.79 18.49
C ARG A 38 24.17 7.12 19.71
N LYS A 39 22.91 7.47 20.04
CA LYS A 39 22.15 6.77 21.09
C LYS A 39 21.94 5.30 20.75
N ARG A 40 21.62 4.96 19.48
CA ARG A 40 21.51 3.56 18.99
C ARG A 40 22.81 2.78 19.16
N LEU A 41 23.94 3.34 18.75
CA LEU A 41 25.26 2.71 18.92
C LEU A 41 25.64 2.51 20.38
N ILE A 42 25.29 3.47 21.25
CA ILE A 42 25.50 3.35 22.70
C ILE A 42 24.61 2.25 23.29
N ALA A 43 23.33 2.17 22.91
CA ALA A 43 22.40 1.15 23.40
C ALA A 43 22.83 -0.28 23.00
N ILE A 44 23.27 -0.47 21.75
CA ILE A 44 23.82 -1.75 21.27
C ILE A 44 25.12 -2.09 22.03
N GLY A 45 25.99 -1.11 22.28
CA GLY A 45 27.20 -1.29 23.09
C GLY A 45 26.89 -1.69 24.54
N VAL A 46 25.87 -1.11 25.17
CA VAL A 46 25.44 -1.46 26.54
C VAL A 46 24.85 -2.86 26.60
N ALA A 47 24.05 -3.27 25.61
CA ALA A 47 23.53 -4.64 25.51
C ALA A 47 24.66 -5.67 25.34
N ALA A 48 25.68 -5.36 24.52
CA ALA A 48 26.85 -6.22 24.35
C ALA A 48 27.71 -6.35 25.63
N VAL A 49 27.84 -5.26 26.42
CA VAL A 49 28.56 -5.27 27.70
C VAL A 49 27.80 -6.03 28.79
N LEU A 50 26.46 -6.00 28.80
CA LEU A 50 25.64 -6.79 29.72
C LEU A 50 25.72 -8.30 29.43
N ILE A 51 25.81 -8.68 28.15
CA ILE A 51 26.02 -10.08 27.74
C ILE A 51 27.45 -10.56 28.08
N ALA A 52 28.45 -9.69 27.92
CA ALA A 52 29.84 -10.02 28.31
C ALA A 52 30.05 -10.05 29.84
N GLY A 53 29.37 -9.19 30.60
CA GLY A 53 29.43 -9.14 32.07
C GLY A 53 28.63 -10.27 32.77
N GLY A 54 27.59 -10.80 32.12
CA GLY A 54 26.79 -11.92 32.63
C GLY A 54 27.55 -13.25 32.75
N VAL A 55 28.66 -13.41 32.02
CA VAL A 55 29.50 -14.62 32.09
C VAL A 55 30.43 -14.62 33.31
N SER A 56 30.64 -13.47 33.97
CA SER A 56 31.58 -13.38 35.12
C SER A 56 30.93 -13.53 36.50
N ALA A 57 29.60 -13.42 36.62
CA ALA A 57 28.90 -13.48 37.91
C ALA A 57 28.19 -14.82 38.21
N GLY A 58 28.08 -15.71 37.22
CA GLY A 58 27.36 -16.99 37.35
C GLY A 58 28.16 -18.18 37.92
N ALA A 59 29.46 -18.01 38.20
CA ALA A 59 30.36 -19.12 38.52
C ALA A 59 30.68 -19.33 40.03
N ILE A 60 30.11 -18.55 40.96
CA ILE A 60 30.48 -18.63 42.39
C ILE A 60 29.31 -19.05 43.32
N ALA A 61 28.07 -19.17 42.83
CA ALA A 61 26.91 -19.37 43.70
C ALA A 61 26.36 -20.82 43.82
N LEU A 62 27.04 -21.84 43.27
CA LEU A 62 26.55 -23.24 43.29
C LEU A 62 27.61 -24.23 43.77
N SER A 63 28.17 -23.99 44.94
CA SER A 63 28.95 -25.01 45.66
C SER A 63 28.88 -24.79 47.17
N ASN A 64 27.65 -24.79 47.73
CA ASN A 64 27.42 -25.14 49.14
C ASN A 64 25.92 -25.15 49.43
N ARG A 65 25.31 -26.34 49.40
CA ARG A 65 24.26 -26.81 50.33
C ARG A 65 23.73 -28.17 49.89
N PHE A 66 24.53 -29.20 50.16
CA PHE A 66 24.02 -30.54 50.45
C PHE A 66 24.17 -30.74 51.96
N ALA A 67 23.07 -30.74 52.70
CA ALA A 67 22.93 -31.42 53.99
C ALA A 67 21.46 -31.42 54.45
N SER A 68 20.91 -32.63 54.67
CA SER A 68 19.65 -32.95 55.40
C SER A 68 18.33 -32.60 54.68
N GLY A 69 17.31 -33.46 54.52
CA GLY A 69 17.04 -34.83 54.95
C GLY A 69 15.52 -35.03 55.11
N SER A 70 14.96 -36.09 54.49
CA SER A 70 13.58 -36.65 54.61
C SER A 70 12.42 -35.80 54.01
N ASP A 71 11.38 -36.32 53.33
CA ASP A 71 10.78 -37.66 53.31
C ASP A 71 9.85 -37.85 52.08
N ARG A 72 9.73 -39.12 51.63
CA ARG A 72 8.61 -39.80 50.93
C ARG A 72 8.20 -39.60 49.44
N LYS A 73 8.25 -40.78 48.76
CA LYS A 73 7.45 -41.39 47.65
C LYS A 73 7.65 -40.85 46.21
N VAL A 74 8.39 -41.52 45.29
CA VAL A 74 8.19 -42.84 44.59
C VAL A 74 6.92 -42.79 43.72
N VAL A 75 6.93 -42.74 42.37
CA VAL A 75 7.31 -43.72 41.31
C VAL A 75 7.30 -42.93 39.95
N THR A 76 8.40 -42.73 39.21
CA THR A 76 8.88 -43.43 37.96
C THR A 76 7.83 -43.56 36.83
N SER A 77 8.11 -43.43 35.52
CA SER A 77 9.30 -43.78 34.70
C SER A 77 9.17 -43.12 33.30
N ASP A 78 10.17 -42.37 32.84
CA ASP A 78 11.22 -42.71 31.84
C ASP A 78 10.78 -42.79 30.36
N THR A 79 11.23 -41.87 29.47
CA THR A 79 12.54 -41.81 28.76
C THR A 79 12.60 -42.89 27.65
N LYS A 80 12.81 -42.61 26.34
CA LYS A 80 14.09 -42.16 25.77
C LYS A 80 13.99 -41.87 24.26
N LYS A 81 14.90 -40.98 23.84
CA LYS A 81 15.28 -40.46 22.53
C LYS A 81 16.14 -41.42 21.69
N GLU A 82 16.33 -40.98 20.43
CA GLU A 82 17.47 -41.17 19.49
C GLU A 82 17.47 -42.41 18.56
N ASN A 83 18.10 -42.41 17.38
CA ASN A 83 18.39 -41.47 16.27
C ASN A 83 19.18 -42.28 15.22
N LYS A 84 19.25 -41.79 13.97
CA LYS A 84 20.11 -42.21 12.82
C LYS A 84 19.68 -43.44 12.01
N THR A 85 19.91 -43.60 10.70
CA THR A 85 20.17 -42.79 9.46
C THR A 85 20.76 -43.81 8.46
N GLU A 86 20.30 -43.78 7.19
CA GLU A 86 20.92 -44.36 5.96
C GLU A 86 21.04 -45.90 5.85
N THR A 87 20.87 -46.59 4.72
CA THR A 87 20.86 -46.29 3.26
C THR A 87 20.28 -47.52 2.51
N GLY A 88 19.83 -47.34 1.26
CA GLY A 88 20.04 -48.33 0.18
C GLY A 88 18.89 -49.25 -0.24
N THR A 89 18.15 -48.80 -1.25
CA THR A 89 17.55 -49.48 -2.43
C THR A 89 17.60 -51.02 -2.53
N ASP A 90 16.46 -51.68 -2.78
CA ASP A 90 16.12 -52.32 -4.06
C ASP A 90 14.73 -53.00 -4.05
N SER A 91 14.10 -52.96 -5.24
CA SER A 91 13.15 -53.86 -5.89
C SER A 91 11.81 -54.28 -5.24
N GLY A 92 10.76 -54.24 -6.08
CA GLY A 92 9.85 -55.39 -6.22
C GLY A 92 8.35 -55.16 -6.01
N GLU A 93 7.68 -54.75 -7.08
CA GLU A 93 6.46 -55.38 -7.61
C GLU A 93 5.11 -55.29 -6.84
N ALA A 94 4.21 -54.55 -7.48
CA ALA A 94 2.74 -54.65 -7.58
C ALA A 94 1.96 -55.63 -6.68
N VAL A 95 0.88 -55.13 -6.07
CA VAL A 95 -0.47 -55.73 -6.13
C VAL A 95 -1.50 -54.62 -5.88
N SER A 96 -2.53 -54.62 -6.72
CA SER A 96 -3.75 -53.83 -6.67
C SER A 96 -4.64 -54.16 -5.47
N THR A 97 -5.38 -53.18 -4.95
CA THR A 97 -6.68 -53.41 -4.30
C THR A 97 -7.49 -52.12 -4.25
N GLU A 98 -8.73 -52.20 -4.73
CA GLU A 98 -9.73 -51.15 -4.68
C GLU A 98 -10.40 -51.06 -3.30
N ALA A 99 -10.82 -49.83 -2.99
CA ALA A 99 -12.06 -49.42 -2.32
C ALA A 99 -12.34 -49.78 -0.86
N SER A 100 -12.23 -48.76 0.00
CA SER A 100 -13.22 -48.30 0.98
C SER A 100 -12.68 -46.98 1.55
N GLY A 101 -13.33 -45.82 1.55
CA GLY A 101 -14.74 -45.52 1.74
C GLY A 101 -14.80 -44.46 2.85
N ASP A 102 -15.17 -43.25 2.46
CA ASP A 102 -15.83 -42.21 3.27
C ASP A 102 -15.03 -41.40 4.32
N SER A 103 -14.92 -40.09 4.07
CA SER A 103 -14.88 -38.95 5.04
C SER A 103 -14.33 -37.63 4.47
N SER A 104 -14.31 -37.43 3.15
CA SER A 104 -13.85 -36.15 2.54
C SER A 104 -14.97 -35.29 1.93
N GLY A 105 -16.22 -35.74 1.95
CA GLY A 105 -17.35 -35.03 1.33
C GLY A 105 -17.72 -33.73 2.04
N ASP A 106 -17.75 -33.73 3.38
CA ASP A 106 -18.18 -32.56 4.17
C ASP A 106 -17.15 -31.43 4.22
N THR A 107 -15.86 -31.74 4.10
CA THR A 107 -14.79 -30.71 4.16
C THR A 107 -14.56 -30.02 2.82
N VAL A 108 -14.76 -30.73 1.70
CA VAL A 108 -14.60 -30.15 0.36
C VAL A 108 -15.83 -29.32 -0.02
N SER A 109 -17.04 -29.80 0.26
CA SER A 109 -18.28 -29.04 -0.01
C SER A 109 -18.37 -27.76 0.83
N GLY A 110 -17.89 -27.80 2.07
CA GLY A 110 -17.85 -26.63 2.96
C GLY A 110 -16.90 -25.53 2.48
N ASP A 111 -15.77 -25.89 1.85
CA ASP A 111 -14.82 -24.93 1.29
C ASP A 111 -15.38 -24.28 0.01
N THR A 112 -15.99 -25.06 -0.89
CA THR A 112 -16.62 -24.51 -2.11
C THR A 112 -17.73 -23.51 -1.76
N LEU A 113 -18.57 -23.81 -0.77
CA LEU A 113 -19.62 -22.90 -0.33
C LEU A 113 -19.04 -21.61 0.25
N ALA A 114 -18.06 -21.69 1.15
CA ALA A 114 -17.43 -20.50 1.73
C ALA A 114 -16.78 -19.60 0.66
N GLN A 115 -16.17 -20.18 -0.37
CA GLN A 115 -15.61 -19.43 -1.50
C GLN A 115 -16.71 -18.75 -2.34
N ALA A 116 -17.82 -19.44 -2.59
CA ALA A 116 -18.97 -18.85 -3.29
C ALA A 116 -19.61 -17.71 -2.48
N ASP A 117 -19.73 -17.88 -1.16
CA ASP A 117 -20.25 -16.85 -0.25
C ASP A 117 -19.37 -15.59 -0.27
N LEU A 118 -18.03 -15.75 -0.32
CA LEU A 118 -17.10 -14.64 -0.45
C LEU A 118 -17.28 -13.92 -1.80
N LEU A 119 -17.35 -14.67 -2.90
CA LEU A 119 -17.59 -14.11 -4.24
C LEU A 119 -18.93 -13.34 -4.30
N ALA A 120 -19.99 -13.89 -3.72
CA ALA A 120 -21.30 -13.25 -3.67
C ALA A 120 -21.32 -11.99 -2.79
N GLN A 121 -20.63 -11.99 -1.64
CA GLN A 121 -20.44 -10.79 -0.82
C GLN A 121 -19.70 -9.70 -1.59
N GLN A 122 -18.74 -10.09 -2.44
CA GLN A 122 -18.03 -9.20 -3.35
C GLN A 122 -18.81 -8.93 -4.65
N TYR A 123 -20.10 -9.21 -4.70
CA TYR A 123 -20.98 -8.94 -5.85
C TYR A 123 -20.63 -9.70 -7.14
N ASP A 124 -19.74 -10.70 -7.09
CA ASP A 124 -19.44 -11.61 -8.20
C ASP A 124 -20.41 -12.79 -8.21
N TYR A 125 -21.72 -12.48 -8.26
CA TYR A 125 -22.79 -13.48 -8.19
C TYR A 125 -22.68 -14.53 -9.28
N ASP A 126 -22.25 -14.14 -10.49
CA ASP A 126 -22.07 -15.09 -11.60
C ASP A 126 -21.00 -16.13 -11.29
N LYS A 127 -19.82 -15.71 -10.82
CA LYS A 127 -18.79 -16.68 -10.42
C LYS A 127 -19.20 -17.49 -9.21
N ALA A 128 -19.90 -16.91 -8.24
CA ALA A 128 -20.40 -17.64 -7.08
C ALA A 128 -21.39 -18.76 -7.49
N ILE A 129 -22.36 -18.43 -8.36
CA ILE A 129 -23.35 -19.36 -8.88
C ILE A 129 -22.68 -20.45 -9.72
N ASP A 130 -21.76 -20.08 -10.61
CA ASP A 130 -21.04 -21.03 -11.47
C ASP A 130 -20.16 -21.97 -10.65
N LEU A 131 -19.49 -21.46 -9.60
CA LEU A 131 -18.68 -22.27 -8.70
C LEU A 131 -19.53 -23.35 -8.02
N LEU A 132 -20.69 -22.98 -7.48
CA LEU A 132 -21.59 -23.92 -6.81
C LEU A 132 -22.21 -24.93 -7.79
N LYS A 133 -22.73 -24.48 -8.94
CA LYS A 133 -23.39 -25.36 -9.92
C LYS A 133 -22.44 -26.39 -10.54
N ASN A 134 -21.14 -26.09 -10.60
CA ASN A 134 -20.12 -26.99 -11.12
C ASN A 134 -19.55 -27.95 -10.06
N ASP A 135 -19.90 -27.79 -8.78
CA ASP A 135 -19.50 -28.73 -7.73
C ASP A 135 -20.22 -30.07 -7.91
N PRO A 136 -19.51 -31.22 -7.90
CA PRO A 136 -20.12 -32.54 -8.04
C PRO A 136 -21.22 -32.85 -7.00
N ALA A 137 -21.17 -32.23 -5.82
CA ALA A 137 -22.14 -32.41 -4.74
C ALA A 137 -23.42 -31.58 -4.92
N TYR A 138 -23.44 -30.59 -5.82
CA TYR A 138 -24.53 -29.62 -5.98
C TYR A 138 -25.92 -30.26 -6.14
N GLY A 139 -26.02 -31.35 -6.91
CA GLY A 139 -27.29 -32.03 -7.16
C GLY A 139 -27.95 -32.62 -5.90
N SER A 140 -27.16 -32.89 -4.86
CA SER A 140 -27.59 -33.46 -3.58
C SER A 140 -27.47 -32.52 -2.38
N ASP A 141 -26.69 -31.44 -2.51
CA ASP A 141 -26.48 -30.48 -1.42
C ASP A 141 -27.55 -29.37 -1.43
N GLN A 142 -28.47 -29.44 -0.47
CA GLN A 142 -29.55 -28.46 -0.32
C GLN A 142 -29.04 -27.06 0.08
N LYS A 143 -27.90 -26.95 0.77
CA LYS A 143 -27.33 -25.65 1.15
C LYS A 143 -26.78 -24.93 -0.08
N MET A 144 -26.06 -25.63 -0.95
CA MET A 144 -25.57 -25.04 -2.19
C MET A 144 -26.72 -24.60 -3.11
N GLN A 145 -27.77 -25.41 -3.22
CA GLN A 145 -28.97 -25.06 -4.00
C GLN A 145 -29.69 -23.83 -3.44
N ALA A 146 -29.78 -23.72 -2.11
CA ALA A 146 -30.36 -22.55 -1.44
C ALA A 146 -29.50 -21.28 -1.67
N ALA A 147 -28.18 -21.39 -1.53
CA ALA A 147 -27.25 -20.30 -1.76
C ALA A 147 -27.30 -19.79 -3.21
N VAL A 148 -27.30 -20.69 -4.21
CA VAL A 148 -27.47 -20.31 -5.62
C VAL A 148 -28.77 -19.52 -5.82
N LYS A 149 -29.88 -19.97 -5.24
CA LYS A 149 -31.15 -19.25 -5.36
C LYS A 149 -31.06 -17.86 -4.72
N GLU A 150 -30.44 -17.73 -3.56
CA GLU A 150 -30.22 -16.44 -2.90
C GLU A 150 -29.35 -15.49 -3.74
N TYR A 151 -28.31 -16.01 -4.37
CA TYR A 151 -27.44 -15.22 -5.26
C TYR A 151 -28.16 -14.78 -6.53
N GLU A 152 -28.97 -15.66 -7.14
CA GLU A 152 -29.82 -15.32 -8.28
C GLU A 152 -30.85 -14.24 -7.92
N ASP A 153 -31.52 -14.39 -6.77
CA ASP A 153 -32.52 -13.44 -6.28
C ASP A 153 -31.86 -12.06 -5.99
N THR A 154 -30.70 -12.04 -5.34
CA THR A 154 -29.96 -10.79 -5.03
C THR A 154 -29.43 -10.13 -6.31
N LYS A 155 -28.82 -10.91 -7.21
CA LYS A 155 -28.36 -10.42 -8.51
C LYS A 155 -29.50 -9.76 -9.29
N ALA A 156 -30.70 -10.33 -9.25
CA ALA A 156 -31.87 -9.77 -9.93
C ALA A 156 -32.31 -8.40 -9.39
N THR A 157 -31.88 -8.01 -8.18
CA THR A 157 -32.12 -6.65 -7.64
C THR A 157 -31.09 -5.62 -8.09
N CYS A 158 -29.96 -6.06 -8.65
CA CYS A 158 -28.87 -5.17 -9.02
C CYS A 158 -29.23 -4.33 -10.25
N THR A 159 -28.78 -3.08 -10.24
CA THR A 159 -28.95 -2.16 -11.36
C THR A 159 -27.60 -1.65 -11.84
N ALA A 160 -27.49 -1.44 -13.15
CA ALA A 160 -26.31 -0.82 -13.74
C ALA A 160 -26.12 0.60 -13.22
N TRP A 161 -24.92 0.88 -12.72
CA TRP A 161 -24.55 2.22 -12.26
C TRP A 161 -24.12 3.10 -13.45
N PRO A 162 -24.57 4.37 -13.53
CA PRO A 162 -24.05 5.33 -14.50
C PRO A 162 -22.55 5.54 -14.30
N LEU A 163 -21.74 5.02 -15.22
CA LEU A 163 -20.28 5.03 -15.11
C LEU A 163 -19.69 6.43 -15.06
N GLU A 164 -20.36 7.41 -15.68
CA GLU A 164 -19.98 8.81 -15.65
C GLU A 164 -20.18 9.49 -14.28
N GLN A 165 -20.82 8.80 -13.34
CA GLN A 165 -21.07 9.23 -11.97
C GLN A 165 -20.33 8.37 -10.93
N VAL A 166 -19.25 7.69 -11.33
CA VAL A 166 -18.34 7.01 -10.40
C VAL A 166 -17.26 7.99 -9.97
N THR A 167 -17.22 8.31 -8.68
CA THR A 167 -16.20 9.21 -8.11
C THR A 167 -14.87 8.48 -7.93
N HIS A 168 -13.75 9.21 -8.04
CA HIS A 168 -12.41 8.70 -7.78
C HIS A 168 -11.76 9.54 -6.68
N VAL A 169 -11.46 8.91 -5.56
CA VAL A 169 -10.78 9.55 -4.42
C VAL A 169 -9.35 9.06 -4.30
N PHE A 170 -8.47 9.92 -3.79
CA PHE A 170 -7.09 9.52 -3.58
C PHE A 170 -6.47 10.11 -2.33
N TYR A 171 -5.42 9.44 -1.88
CA TYR A 171 -4.57 9.83 -0.77
C TYR A 171 -3.10 9.85 -1.25
N HIS A 172 -2.24 10.51 -0.48
CA HIS A 172 -0.81 10.18 -0.51
C HIS A 172 -0.52 9.10 0.54
N ILE A 173 0.75 8.75 0.75
CA ILE A 173 1.14 7.94 1.91
C ILE A 173 0.65 8.58 3.22
N LEU A 174 0.22 7.73 4.16
CA LEU A 174 -0.43 8.19 5.39
C LEU A 174 0.56 8.59 6.49
N ILE A 175 0.20 9.59 7.27
CA ILE A 175 0.91 9.96 8.50
C ILE A 175 0.53 8.96 9.60
N LYS A 176 1.49 8.15 10.04
CA LYS A 176 1.36 7.24 11.18
C LYS A 176 1.61 7.94 12.51
N ASP A 177 2.61 8.81 12.57
CA ASP A 177 3.00 9.53 13.78
C ASP A 177 2.92 11.05 13.57
N THR A 178 1.78 11.61 13.99
CA THR A 178 1.50 13.05 13.88
C THR A 178 2.46 13.90 14.71
N SER A 179 3.06 13.36 15.78
CA SER A 179 4.01 14.10 16.60
C SER A 179 5.35 14.33 15.90
N LYS A 180 5.69 13.48 14.92
CA LYS A 180 6.86 13.63 14.05
C LYS A 180 6.55 14.42 12.78
N ALA A 181 5.38 14.20 12.18
CA ALA A 181 4.96 14.91 10.98
C ALA A 181 4.64 16.39 11.25
N PHE A 182 4.16 16.71 12.45
CA PHE A 182 3.79 18.05 12.90
C PHE A 182 4.70 18.55 14.03
N ASP A 183 6.03 18.45 13.84
CA ASP A 183 7.06 18.82 14.81
C ASP A 183 7.63 20.26 14.64
N GLY A 184 7.09 21.00 13.68
CA GLY A 184 7.46 22.36 13.31
C GLY A 184 8.75 22.46 12.51
N ASP A 185 9.19 21.37 11.86
CA ASP A 185 10.31 21.39 10.91
C ASP A 185 9.95 22.06 9.57
N TYR A 186 10.81 21.89 8.57
CA TYR A 186 10.61 22.53 7.27
C TYR A 186 9.58 21.83 6.37
N LYS A 187 9.22 20.58 6.68
CA LYS A 187 8.26 19.77 5.94
C LYS A 187 6.88 19.71 6.56
N GLU A 188 6.72 20.02 7.84
CA GLU A 188 5.40 20.07 8.52
C GLU A 188 4.31 20.72 7.66
N ALA A 189 4.56 21.90 7.08
CA ALA A 189 3.52 22.60 6.32
C ALA A 189 3.12 21.84 5.05
N ASP A 190 4.08 21.23 4.36
CA ASP A 190 3.83 20.43 3.16
C ASP A 190 3.01 19.20 3.55
N TYR A 191 3.39 18.50 4.63
CA TYR A 191 2.67 17.33 5.13
C TYR A 191 1.26 17.65 5.61
N ASN A 192 1.10 18.73 6.37
CA ASN A 192 -0.22 19.16 6.86
C ASN A 192 -1.16 19.54 5.71
N GLN A 193 -0.62 20.00 4.59
CA GLN A 193 -1.39 20.36 3.41
C GLN A 193 -1.87 19.13 2.63
N VAL A 194 -0.97 18.23 2.22
CA VAL A 194 -1.29 17.20 1.20
C VAL A 194 -1.41 15.77 1.72
N MET A 195 -1.05 15.53 2.99
CA MET A 195 -1.10 14.18 3.58
C MET A 195 -2.33 13.99 4.46
N THR A 196 -2.67 12.73 4.69
CA THR A 196 -3.78 12.28 5.53
C THR A 196 -3.25 11.44 6.67
N THR A 197 -3.81 11.58 7.86
CA THR A 197 -3.42 10.75 9.01
C THR A 197 -4.10 9.39 8.93
N ILE A 198 -3.53 8.37 9.56
CA ILE A 198 -4.18 7.04 9.65
C ILE A 198 -5.54 7.14 10.35
N ASP A 199 -5.68 8.00 11.37
CA ASP A 199 -6.95 8.21 12.07
C ASP A 199 -8.04 8.76 11.15
N GLU A 200 -7.72 9.80 10.37
CA GLU A 200 -8.64 10.35 9.36
C GLU A 200 -8.99 9.31 8.30
N PHE A 201 -7.98 8.60 7.76
CA PHE A 201 -8.19 7.58 6.74
C PHE A 201 -9.17 6.50 7.23
N ASN A 202 -8.98 5.99 8.45
CA ASN A 202 -9.85 4.95 9.02
C ASN A 202 -11.27 5.47 9.21
N LYS A 203 -11.44 6.70 9.74
CA LYS A 203 -12.77 7.31 9.93
C LYS A 203 -13.47 7.57 8.60
N ILE A 204 -12.75 8.07 7.60
CA ILE A 204 -13.28 8.30 6.25
C ILE A 204 -13.72 6.98 5.63
N THR A 205 -12.86 5.96 5.66
CA THR A 205 -13.14 4.62 5.11
C THR A 205 -14.38 4.01 5.76
N GLN A 206 -14.47 4.04 7.09
CA GLN A 206 -15.65 3.57 7.82
C GLN A 206 -16.91 4.37 7.46
N THR A 207 -16.82 5.70 7.41
CA THR A 207 -17.97 6.55 7.07
C THR A 207 -18.48 6.27 5.66
N MET A 208 -17.57 6.06 4.70
CA MET A 208 -17.93 5.69 3.33
C MET A 208 -18.59 4.30 3.30
N TYR A 209 -18.02 3.31 4.00
CA TYR A 209 -18.63 1.98 4.11
C TYR A 209 -20.05 2.04 4.69
N ASP A 210 -20.24 2.75 5.81
CA ASP A 210 -21.55 2.90 6.47
C ASP A 210 -22.59 3.60 5.57
N LYS A 211 -22.14 4.48 4.67
CA LYS A 211 -22.97 5.12 3.64
C LYS A 211 -23.24 4.24 2.41
N GLY A 212 -22.70 3.02 2.38
CA GLY A 212 -22.91 2.07 1.28
C GLY A 212 -21.95 2.24 0.11
N TYR A 213 -20.82 2.93 0.28
CA TYR A 213 -19.81 2.98 -0.78
C TYR A 213 -19.14 1.62 -0.99
N VAL A 214 -18.87 1.29 -2.26
CA VAL A 214 -18.23 0.04 -2.71
C VAL A 214 -17.07 0.39 -3.61
N MET A 215 -15.88 -0.10 -3.28
CA MET A 215 -14.67 0.11 -4.07
C MET A 215 -14.72 -0.73 -5.34
N VAL A 216 -14.46 -0.10 -6.49
CA VAL A 216 -14.42 -0.73 -7.83
C VAL A 216 -13.09 -0.44 -8.53
N SER A 217 -12.70 -1.29 -9.47
CA SER A 217 -11.58 -1.00 -10.36
C SER A 217 -12.01 -0.09 -11.51
N ILE A 218 -11.11 0.78 -12.00
CA ILE A 218 -11.35 1.51 -13.26
C ILE A 218 -11.53 0.55 -14.45
N LYS A 219 -11.02 -0.68 -14.35
CA LYS A 219 -11.15 -1.73 -15.37
C LYS A 219 -12.50 -2.44 -15.35
N ASP A 220 -13.29 -2.27 -14.28
CA ASP A 220 -14.71 -2.62 -14.30
C ASP A 220 -15.54 -1.57 -15.04
N MET A 221 -15.11 -0.29 -15.00
CA MET A 221 -15.77 0.81 -15.70
C MET A 221 -15.48 0.80 -17.21
N ALA A 222 -14.26 0.47 -17.61
CA ALA A 222 -13.88 0.44 -19.01
C ALA A 222 -12.73 -0.53 -19.23
N LYS A 223 -12.72 -1.25 -20.35
CA LYS A 223 -11.69 -2.25 -20.68
C LYS A 223 -10.94 -1.85 -21.93
N ALA A 224 -9.61 -1.84 -21.83
CA ALA A 224 -8.71 -1.75 -22.96
C ALA A 224 -8.52 -3.13 -23.59
N ASP A 225 -8.64 -3.21 -24.91
CA ASP A 225 -8.20 -4.38 -25.69
C ASP A 225 -6.67 -4.37 -25.89
N GLU A 226 -6.13 -5.40 -26.55
CA GLU A 226 -4.69 -5.52 -26.84
C GLU A 226 -4.14 -4.38 -27.71
N ASN A 227 -5.00 -3.69 -28.47
CA ASN A 227 -4.65 -2.52 -29.28
C ASN A 227 -4.84 -1.20 -28.52
N GLY A 228 -5.30 -1.27 -27.26
CA GLY A 228 -5.63 -0.13 -26.43
C GLY A 228 -6.97 0.53 -26.77
N ASN A 229 -7.84 -0.08 -27.57
CA ASN A 229 -9.19 0.46 -27.76
C ASN A 229 -10.01 0.22 -26.49
N ILE A 230 -10.79 1.22 -26.08
CA ILE A 230 -11.58 1.18 -24.87
C ILE A 230 -13.02 0.83 -25.20
N THR A 231 -13.56 -0.13 -24.44
CA THR A 231 -14.99 -0.44 -24.41
C THR A 231 -15.52 -0.19 -23.01
N ALA A 232 -16.68 0.46 -22.90
CA ALA A 232 -17.35 0.64 -21.61
C ALA A 232 -17.66 -0.73 -20.98
N GLY A 233 -17.40 -0.84 -19.68
CA GLY A 233 -17.78 -1.99 -18.87
C GLY A 233 -19.17 -1.82 -18.27
N GLU A 234 -19.41 -2.51 -17.17
CA GLU A 234 -20.68 -2.44 -16.44
C GLU A 234 -20.41 -2.78 -14.96
N ILE A 235 -20.98 -1.95 -14.08
CA ILE A 235 -20.97 -2.16 -12.64
C ILE A 235 -22.42 -2.37 -12.21
N LEU A 236 -22.71 -3.56 -11.68
CA LEU A 236 -24.04 -3.94 -11.19
C LEU A 236 -24.02 -3.96 -9.67
N LEU A 237 -24.82 -3.10 -9.04
CA LEU A 237 -24.89 -3.02 -7.58
C LEU A 237 -26.33 -3.11 -7.08
N PRO A 238 -26.56 -3.72 -5.90
CA PRO A 238 -27.88 -3.74 -5.28
C PRO A 238 -28.27 -2.34 -4.77
N PRO A 239 -29.57 -2.12 -4.48
CA PRO A 239 -30.05 -0.83 -3.97
C PRO A 239 -29.30 -0.36 -2.73
N GLY A 240 -28.96 0.93 -2.69
CA GLY A 240 -28.26 1.55 -1.56
C GLY A 240 -26.73 1.45 -1.61
N LYS A 241 -26.15 0.78 -2.61
CA LYS A 241 -24.71 0.72 -2.83
C LYS A 241 -24.24 1.72 -3.90
N THR A 242 -23.10 2.37 -3.67
CA THR A 242 -22.54 3.43 -4.54
C THR A 242 -21.07 3.12 -4.87
N PRO A 243 -20.67 3.02 -6.15
CA PRO A 243 -19.31 2.69 -6.52
C PRO A 243 -18.36 3.88 -6.34
N PHE A 244 -17.10 3.62 -6.02
CA PHE A 244 -16.00 4.59 -6.09
C PHE A 244 -14.67 3.93 -6.45
N VAL A 245 -13.77 4.69 -7.04
CA VAL A 245 -12.39 4.29 -7.32
C VAL A 245 -11.45 4.86 -6.26
N LEU A 246 -10.49 4.07 -5.81
CA LEU A 246 -9.46 4.48 -4.85
C LEU A 246 -8.08 4.48 -5.53
N SER A 247 -7.28 5.53 -5.30
CA SER A 247 -5.84 5.50 -5.60
C SER A 247 -4.98 6.06 -4.47
N GLN A 248 -3.70 5.70 -4.49
CA GLN A 248 -2.67 6.26 -3.63
C GLN A 248 -1.47 6.72 -4.44
N ASP A 249 -1.07 7.96 -4.21
CA ASP A 249 0.06 8.58 -4.88
C ASP A 249 1.34 8.43 -4.04
N ASP A 250 2.50 8.37 -4.71
CA ASP A 250 3.84 8.39 -4.12
C ASP A 250 4.17 7.27 -3.12
N VAL A 251 3.73 6.03 -3.40
CA VAL A 251 4.06 4.84 -2.57
C VAL A 251 5.49 4.36 -2.83
N CYS A 252 6.45 5.26 -2.62
CA CYS A 252 7.88 5.07 -2.80
C CYS A 252 8.66 5.25 -1.49
N TYR A 253 8.03 5.86 -0.47
CA TYR A 253 8.62 6.19 0.84
C TYR A 253 9.97 6.89 0.69
N TYR A 254 9.91 8.15 0.26
CA TYR A 254 11.08 8.92 -0.14
C TYR A 254 12.04 9.20 1.01
N HIS A 255 13.34 9.26 0.72
CA HIS A 255 14.38 9.56 1.72
C HIS A 255 14.13 10.83 2.54
N TYR A 256 13.50 11.85 1.94
CA TYR A 256 13.23 13.09 2.66
C TYR A 256 12.17 12.94 3.78
N MET A 257 11.45 11.81 3.81
CA MET A 257 10.43 11.48 4.81
C MET A 257 11.00 10.68 5.99
N ASP A 258 12.27 10.25 5.92
CA ASP A 258 12.90 9.41 6.94
C ASP A 258 12.86 10.07 8.34
N GLY A 259 12.06 9.49 9.24
CA GLY A 259 11.91 9.99 10.61
C GLY A 259 10.84 11.07 10.80
N ASP A 260 10.00 11.34 9.78
CA ASP A 260 8.90 12.31 9.86
C ASP A 260 7.54 11.65 10.12
N GLY A 261 7.54 10.41 10.63
CA GLY A 261 6.32 9.73 11.06
C GLY A 261 5.57 8.95 9.99
N PHE A 262 6.23 8.61 8.88
CA PHE A 262 5.70 7.75 7.82
C PHE A 262 6.25 6.32 7.93
N ALA A 263 5.53 5.35 7.35
CA ALA A 263 6.08 4.04 7.04
C ALA A 263 7.32 4.16 6.13
N THR A 264 8.20 3.16 6.16
CA THR A 264 9.45 3.17 5.39
C THR A 264 9.41 2.32 4.13
N LYS A 265 8.61 1.24 4.14
CA LYS A 265 8.56 0.23 3.06
C LYS A 265 7.34 -0.67 3.21
N LEU A 266 6.84 -1.21 2.11
CA LEU A 266 5.90 -2.34 2.11
C LEU A 266 6.67 -3.66 2.11
N VAL A 267 6.22 -4.63 2.87
CA VAL A 267 6.82 -5.97 2.98
C VAL A 267 5.75 -7.05 2.93
N VAL A 268 6.15 -8.27 2.62
CA VAL A 268 5.29 -9.46 2.75
C VAL A 268 5.70 -10.22 4.00
N ASP A 269 4.80 -10.37 4.95
CA ASP A 269 5.03 -11.09 6.21
C ASP A 269 5.07 -12.63 6.00
N GLU A 270 5.27 -13.36 7.10
CA GLU A 270 5.40 -14.83 7.08
C GLU A 270 4.10 -15.53 6.64
N GLU A 271 2.95 -14.87 6.79
CA GLU A 271 1.63 -15.36 6.37
C GLU A 271 1.30 -14.99 4.92
N GLY A 272 2.21 -14.29 4.24
CA GLY A 272 2.01 -13.81 2.88
C GLY A 272 1.20 -12.51 2.79
N LYS A 273 0.92 -11.85 3.93
CA LYS A 273 0.15 -10.60 3.96
C LYS A 273 1.07 -9.41 3.72
N ILE A 274 0.55 -8.43 2.99
CA ILE A 274 1.24 -7.16 2.77
C ILE A 274 1.13 -6.34 4.06
N ARG A 275 2.27 -5.81 4.52
CA ARG A 275 2.42 -4.98 5.73
C ARG A 275 3.36 -3.82 5.42
N ASN A 276 3.45 -2.87 6.34
CA ASN A 276 4.48 -1.83 6.32
C ASN A 276 5.56 -2.10 7.38
N GLU A 277 6.79 -1.72 7.05
CA GLU A 277 7.82 -1.44 8.05
C GLU A 277 7.69 0.01 8.57
N TYR A 278 7.96 0.20 9.86
CA TYR A 278 8.09 1.50 10.49
C TYR A 278 9.28 1.53 11.45
N VAL A 279 10.05 2.61 11.45
CA VAL A 279 11.20 2.79 12.35
C VAL A 279 10.74 3.52 13.61
N GLU A 280 10.78 2.81 14.74
CA GLU A 280 10.38 3.34 16.05
C GLU A 280 11.45 4.30 16.62
N ASP A 281 11.09 5.02 17.69
CA ASP A 281 11.94 6.04 18.33
C ASP A 281 13.28 5.47 18.84
N ASP A 282 13.27 4.23 19.32
CA ASP A 282 14.49 3.55 19.77
C ASP A 282 15.34 3.01 18.60
N GLY A 283 14.79 3.06 17.39
CA GLY A 283 15.41 2.57 16.17
C GLY A 283 15.15 1.13 15.81
N SER A 284 14.32 0.42 16.58
CA SER A 284 13.77 -0.86 16.16
C SER A 284 12.82 -0.69 14.97
N VAL A 285 12.62 -1.79 14.23
CA VAL A 285 11.66 -1.83 13.12
C VAL A 285 10.45 -2.62 13.59
N SER A 286 9.28 -1.99 13.51
CA SER A 286 7.98 -2.66 13.68
C SER A 286 7.38 -2.98 12.31
N VAL A 287 6.57 -4.03 12.26
CA VAL A 287 5.83 -4.44 11.07
C VAL A 287 4.34 -4.43 11.38
N GLY A 288 3.55 -3.74 10.57
CA GLY A 288 2.12 -3.58 10.80
C GLY A 288 1.42 -2.75 9.72
N ASP A 289 0.18 -2.35 10.00
CA ASP A 289 -0.67 -1.64 9.04
C ASP A 289 -0.49 -0.13 9.23
N TYR A 290 0.55 0.42 8.60
CA TYR A 290 1.01 1.79 8.82
C TYR A 290 0.81 2.70 7.60
N ASP A 291 0.08 2.24 6.59
CA ASP A 291 -0.25 2.97 5.38
C ASP A 291 -1.50 2.36 4.70
N MET A 292 -2.02 3.01 3.66
CA MET A 292 -3.30 2.68 3.02
C MET A 292 -3.39 1.23 2.52
N VAL A 293 -2.32 0.69 1.91
CA VAL A 293 -2.33 -0.64 1.29
C VAL A 293 -2.74 -1.74 2.28
N PRO A 294 -1.99 -1.99 3.37
CA PRO A 294 -2.40 -3.02 4.33
C PRO A 294 -3.69 -2.67 5.08
N LEU A 295 -3.99 -1.39 5.31
CA LEU A 295 -5.24 -0.98 5.96
C LEU A 295 -6.47 -1.36 5.12
N ILE A 296 -6.44 -1.11 3.81
CA ILE A 296 -7.50 -1.53 2.89
C ILE A 296 -7.57 -3.06 2.81
N ASP A 297 -6.43 -3.76 2.82
CA ASP A 297 -6.44 -5.21 2.83
C ASP A 297 -7.16 -5.78 4.05
N ARG A 298 -6.85 -5.27 5.25
CA ARG A 298 -7.55 -5.67 6.47
C ARG A 298 -9.02 -5.30 6.45
N PHE A 299 -9.35 -4.11 5.93
CA PHE A 299 -10.72 -3.64 5.88
C PHE A 299 -11.58 -4.52 4.96
N VAL A 300 -11.09 -4.88 3.77
CA VAL A 300 -11.80 -5.78 2.84
C VAL A 300 -11.92 -7.21 3.37
N GLU A 301 -10.92 -7.71 4.09
CA GLU A 301 -11.03 -9.02 4.75
C GLU A 301 -12.15 -9.05 5.81
N GLN A 302 -12.36 -7.94 6.52
CA GLN A 302 -13.42 -7.81 7.53
C GLN A 302 -14.77 -7.45 6.91
N HIS A 303 -14.76 -6.75 5.78
CA HIS A 303 -15.91 -6.24 5.06
C HIS A 303 -15.82 -6.59 3.57
N PRO A 304 -16.03 -7.86 3.17
CA PRO A 304 -15.91 -8.26 1.77
C PRO A 304 -16.85 -7.49 0.86
N ASP A 305 -18.01 -7.06 1.38
CA ASP A 305 -19.00 -6.26 0.65
C ASP A 305 -18.60 -4.78 0.44
N PHE A 306 -17.45 -4.35 0.95
CA PHE A 306 -16.84 -3.07 0.58
C PHE A 306 -16.13 -3.13 -0.79
N SER A 307 -15.88 -4.32 -1.34
CA SER A 307 -15.05 -4.51 -2.52
C SER A 307 -15.82 -5.23 -3.63
N TYR A 308 -15.97 -4.57 -4.77
CA TYR A 308 -16.56 -5.17 -5.96
C TYR A 308 -15.56 -6.13 -6.62
N ARG A 309 -15.90 -7.41 -6.66
CA ARG A 309 -15.11 -8.51 -7.22
C ARG A 309 -13.70 -8.61 -6.65
N GLY A 310 -13.51 -8.22 -5.40
CA GLY A 310 -12.21 -8.22 -4.74
C GLY A 310 -11.28 -7.09 -5.20
N ALA A 311 -11.79 -6.08 -5.92
CA ALA A 311 -11.01 -4.90 -6.28
C ALA A 311 -10.37 -4.22 -5.06
N LYS A 312 -9.13 -3.76 -5.24
CA LYS A 312 -8.42 -2.87 -4.30
C LYS A 312 -8.26 -1.49 -4.94
N GLY A 313 -7.28 -0.71 -4.47
CA GLY A 313 -6.93 0.57 -5.07
C GLY A 313 -5.88 0.48 -6.18
N ILE A 314 -5.59 1.62 -6.77
CA ILE A 314 -4.48 1.83 -7.70
C ILE A 314 -3.32 2.50 -6.95
N VAL A 315 -2.13 1.91 -6.99
CA VAL A 315 -0.92 2.50 -6.41
C VAL A 315 -0.10 3.18 -7.50
N ALA A 316 -0.01 4.51 -7.43
CA ALA A 316 0.79 5.33 -8.33
C ALA A 316 2.25 5.34 -7.85
N LEU A 317 3.15 4.93 -8.74
CA LEU A 317 4.57 4.81 -8.44
C LEU A 317 5.36 5.87 -9.17
N THR A 318 6.32 6.45 -8.47
CA THR A 318 7.46 7.10 -9.10
C THR A 318 8.65 6.15 -9.14
N GLY A 319 9.70 6.48 -9.86
CA GLY A 319 10.87 5.61 -10.00
C GLY A 319 12.16 6.19 -9.43
N TYR A 320 12.26 7.51 -9.25
CA TYR A 320 13.55 8.14 -8.97
C TYR A 320 14.18 7.66 -7.66
N ASN A 321 13.42 7.45 -6.58
CA ASN A 321 13.97 6.86 -5.34
C ASN A 321 13.79 5.34 -5.27
N GLY A 322 13.20 4.74 -6.28
CA GLY A 322 12.67 3.37 -6.31
C GLY A 322 11.19 3.30 -5.93
N ILE A 323 10.67 2.08 -5.72
CA ILE A 323 9.24 1.80 -5.55
C ILE A 323 8.97 1.06 -4.25
N LEU A 324 7.79 1.25 -3.65
CA LEU A 324 7.30 0.50 -2.48
C LEU A 324 8.25 0.59 -1.26
N GLY A 325 9.18 1.56 -1.25
CA GLY A 325 10.22 1.75 -0.22
C GLY A 325 11.54 1.10 -0.56
N TYR A 326 11.61 0.30 -1.63
CA TYR A 326 12.83 -0.31 -2.12
C TYR A 326 13.59 0.62 -3.05
N ARG A 327 14.91 0.62 -2.97
CA ARG A 327 15.82 1.50 -3.73
C ARG A 327 16.19 0.86 -5.06
N THR A 328 15.22 0.81 -5.97
CA THR A 328 15.26 0.00 -7.22
C THR A 328 15.75 0.73 -8.47
N ASP A 329 16.04 2.03 -8.36
CA ASP A 329 16.55 2.83 -9.46
C ASP A 329 18.02 2.54 -9.76
N GLU A 330 18.39 2.45 -11.03
CA GLU A 330 19.77 2.12 -11.43
C GLU A 330 20.82 3.14 -10.98
N SER A 331 20.42 4.37 -10.64
CA SER A 331 21.35 5.39 -10.16
C SER A 331 21.96 5.08 -8.79
N TYR A 332 21.35 4.20 -7.98
CA TYR A 332 21.94 3.74 -6.73
C TYR A 332 23.20 2.89 -6.96
N GLU A 333 23.26 2.18 -8.08
CA GLU A 333 24.41 1.35 -8.47
C GLU A 333 25.41 2.13 -9.32
N THR A 334 24.93 2.83 -10.36
CA THR A 334 25.81 3.55 -11.30
C THR A 334 26.45 4.80 -10.69
N ARG A 335 25.85 5.37 -9.65
CA ARG A 335 26.32 6.56 -8.91
C ARG A 335 26.81 7.69 -9.83
N PRO A 336 25.93 8.23 -10.69
CA PRO A 336 26.29 9.36 -11.55
C PRO A 336 26.77 10.56 -10.73
N ALA A 337 27.55 11.44 -11.36
CA ALA A 337 28.19 12.58 -10.68
C ALA A 337 27.19 13.57 -10.06
N ASP A 338 25.96 13.64 -10.59
CA ASP A 338 24.86 14.48 -10.16
C ASP A 338 23.82 13.73 -9.30
N LEU A 339 24.20 12.60 -8.70
CA LEU A 339 23.31 11.83 -7.83
C LEU A 339 22.78 12.67 -6.66
N ASP A 340 21.47 12.57 -6.40
CA ASP A 340 20.80 13.28 -5.31
C ASP A 340 21.51 13.07 -3.95
N GLU A 341 21.62 14.15 -3.17
CA GLU A 341 22.36 14.16 -1.91
C GLU A 341 21.77 13.16 -0.89
N ASN A 342 20.45 12.94 -0.89
CA ASN A 342 19.84 11.99 0.03
C ASN A 342 20.19 10.55 -0.36
N LYS A 343 20.22 10.25 -1.68
CA LYS A 343 20.68 8.94 -2.16
C LYS A 343 22.13 8.67 -1.79
N VAL A 344 23.01 9.65 -1.96
CA VAL A 344 24.43 9.54 -1.55
C VAL A 344 24.52 9.22 -0.06
N GLN A 345 23.81 9.97 0.78
CA GLN A 345 23.82 9.75 2.23
C GLN A 345 23.27 8.39 2.62
N TRP A 346 22.21 7.94 1.96
CA TRP A 346 21.63 6.64 2.20
C TRP A 346 22.62 5.53 1.81
N LEU A 347 23.26 5.63 0.64
CA LEU A 347 24.26 4.67 0.18
C LEU A 347 25.50 4.61 1.08
N ASP A 348 25.96 5.74 1.61
CA ASP A 348 27.06 5.80 2.58
C ASP A 348 26.69 5.11 3.91
N ALA A 349 25.41 5.11 4.26
CA ALA A 349 24.89 4.43 5.45
C ALA A 349 24.62 2.93 5.24
N HIS A 350 24.49 2.48 3.98
CA HIS A 350 24.17 1.11 3.57
C HIS A 350 25.26 0.58 2.62
N PRO A 351 26.49 0.34 3.10
CA PRO A 351 27.62 -0.11 2.26
C PRO A 351 27.41 -1.51 1.66
N ASP A 352 26.44 -2.26 2.17
CA ASP A 352 26.00 -3.59 1.74
C ASP A 352 24.80 -3.55 0.76
N PHE A 353 24.39 -2.36 0.31
CA PHE A 353 23.35 -2.19 -0.69
C PHE A 353 23.60 -3.07 -1.92
N SER A 354 22.52 -3.69 -2.40
CA SER A 354 22.48 -4.46 -3.65
C SER A 354 21.21 -4.10 -4.40
N LEU A 355 21.37 -3.55 -5.60
CA LEU A 355 20.26 -3.19 -6.48
C LEU A 355 19.40 -4.42 -6.82
N GLU A 356 20.06 -5.56 -7.05
CA GLU A 356 19.40 -6.83 -7.33
C GLU A 356 18.47 -7.26 -6.19
N LYS A 357 18.95 -7.24 -4.94
CA LYS A 357 18.14 -7.60 -3.76
C LYS A 357 16.97 -6.65 -3.54
N GLU A 358 17.18 -5.35 -3.73
CA GLU A 358 16.10 -4.36 -3.59
C GLU A 358 15.03 -4.57 -4.68
N ARG A 359 15.44 -4.90 -5.91
CA ARG A 359 14.52 -5.23 -7.01
C ARG A 359 13.77 -6.54 -6.78
N GLU A 360 14.43 -7.58 -6.27
CA GLU A 360 13.80 -8.85 -5.90
C GLU A 360 12.74 -8.62 -4.80
N GLY A 361 13.08 -7.87 -3.75
CA GLY A 361 12.15 -7.53 -2.67
C GLY A 361 10.94 -6.73 -3.17
N ALA A 362 11.18 -5.69 -3.98
CA ALA A 362 10.10 -4.91 -4.58
C ALA A 362 9.18 -5.75 -5.45
N LYS A 363 9.75 -6.64 -6.27
CA LYS A 363 8.98 -7.55 -7.13
C LYS A 363 8.14 -8.52 -6.31
N LYS A 364 8.68 -9.10 -5.23
CA LYS A 364 7.93 -9.97 -4.32
C LYS A 364 6.68 -9.27 -3.77
N VAL A 365 6.83 -8.04 -3.31
CA VAL A 365 5.70 -7.24 -2.77
C VAL A 365 4.73 -6.89 -3.89
N ALA A 366 5.20 -6.43 -5.05
CA ALA A 366 4.34 -6.09 -6.17
C ALA A 366 3.52 -7.29 -6.69
N ASP A 367 4.12 -8.47 -6.73
CA ASP A 367 3.41 -9.69 -7.12
C ASP A 367 2.35 -10.10 -6.07
N ALA A 368 2.64 -9.96 -4.77
CA ALA A 368 1.65 -10.18 -3.72
C ALA A 368 0.48 -9.17 -3.80
N MET A 369 0.78 -7.88 -4.01
CA MET A 369 -0.24 -6.84 -4.19
C MET A 369 -1.18 -7.13 -5.36
N LYS A 370 -0.65 -7.52 -6.52
CA LYS A 370 -1.48 -7.90 -7.67
C LYS A 370 -2.35 -9.13 -7.39
N ALA A 371 -1.82 -10.12 -6.67
CA ALA A 371 -2.58 -11.32 -6.30
C ALA A 371 -3.79 -10.99 -5.40
N GLU A 372 -3.67 -9.95 -4.58
CA GLU A 372 -4.75 -9.43 -3.72
C GLU A 372 -5.69 -8.45 -4.43
N GLY A 373 -5.44 -8.12 -5.71
CA GLY A 373 -6.32 -7.25 -6.51
C GLY A 373 -5.89 -5.77 -6.62
N TRP A 374 -4.67 -5.43 -6.19
CA TRP A 374 -4.11 -4.09 -6.40
C TRP A 374 -3.66 -3.87 -7.84
N GLU A 375 -3.86 -2.64 -8.32
CA GLU A 375 -3.37 -2.18 -9.61
C GLU A 375 -2.21 -1.20 -9.41
N PHE A 376 -1.33 -1.08 -10.40
CA PHE A 376 -0.25 -0.10 -10.40
C PHE A 376 -0.45 0.95 -11.49
N ALA A 377 -0.03 2.17 -11.23
CA ALA A 377 0.01 3.24 -12.21
C ALA A 377 1.39 3.90 -12.26
N SER A 378 1.73 4.44 -13.43
CA SER A 378 2.83 5.38 -13.53
C SER A 378 2.40 6.72 -12.92
N HIS A 379 3.21 7.22 -11.99
CA HIS A 379 3.16 8.60 -11.56
C HIS A 379 4.32 9.42 -12.15
N THR A 380 4.77 9.00 -13.35
CA THR A 380 6.06 9.36 -13.98
C THR A 380 7.27 8.87 -13.18
N TRP A 381 8.43 8.65 -13.81
CA TRP A 381 9.62 8.21 -13.07
C TRP A 381 10.10 9.30 -12.10
N GLY A 382 10.15 10.54 -12.55
CA GLY A 382 10.73 11.67 -11.82
C GLY A 382 9.72 12.57 -11.13
N HIS A 383 8.47 12.14 -10.95
CA HIS A 383 7.38 12.99 -10.42
C HIS A 383 7.26 14.32 -11.18
N GLN A 384 7.12 14.23 -12.51
CA GLN A 384 7.17 15.36 -13.43
C GLN A 384 5.79 16.00 -13.65
N ASN A 385 5.77 17.33 -13.75
CA ASN A 385 4.58 18.05 -14.20
C ASN A 385 4.45 17.92 -15.73
N VAL A 386 3.65 16.95 -16.17
CA VAL A 386 3.49 16.62 -17.59
C VAL A 386 2.94 17.77 -18.43
N GLY A 387 2.17 18.69 -17.82
CA GLY A 387 1.65 19.88 -18.49
C GLY A 387 2.75 20.89 -18.83
N GLN A 388 3.82 20.95 -18.03
CA GLN A 388 4.87 21.97 -18.12
C GLN A 388 6.13 21.52 -18.87
N ILE A 389 6.48 20.22 -18.80
CA ILE A 389 7.70 19.70 -19.44
C ILE A 389 7.57 19.61 -20.96
N SER A 390 8.70 19.56 -21.69
CA SER A 390 8.69 19.28 -23.14
C SER A 390 8.31 17.83 -23.43
N LEU A 391 7.93 17.54 -24.68
CA LEU A 391 7.72 16.15 -25.13
C LEU A 391 8.98 15.30 -24.94
N GLU A 392 10.14 15.82 -25.35
CA GLU A 392 11.43 15.14 -25.16
C GLU A 392 11.67 14.76 -23.69
N LYS A 393 11.35 15.68 -22.77
CA LYS A 393 11.53 15.40 -21.34
C LYS A 393 10.56 14.34 -20.83
N LEU A 394 9.32 14.36 -21.31
CA LEU A 394 8.33 13.32 -21.03
C LEU A 394 8.79 11.95 -21.56
N GLN A 395 9.41 11.92 -22.74
CA GLN A 395 9.95 10.71 -23.35
C GLN A 395 11.08 10.12 -22.50
N GLU A 396 12.08 10.92 -22.15
CA GLU A 396 13.18 10.51 -21.27
C GLU A 396 12.68 9.94 -19.94
N ASP A 397 11.70 10.61 -19.33
CA ASP A 397 11.16 10.21 -18.04
C ASP A 397 10.36 8.90 -18.13
N THR A 398 9.53 8.78 -19.18
CA THR A 398 8.75 7.57 -19.43
C THR A 398 9.66 6.38 -19.72
N GLU A 399 10.74 6.55 -20.50
CA GLU A 399 11.73 5.50 -20.75
C GLU A 399 12.39 5.02 -19.45
N LYS A 400 12.70 5.94 -18.52
CA LYS A 400 13.24 5.55 -17.20
C LYS A 400 12.24 4.75 -16.38
N PHE A 401 10.94 5.11 -16.44
CA PHE A 401 9.89 4.33 -15.79
C PHE A 401 9.79 2.93 -16.38
N LYS A 402 9.71 2.83 -17.72
CA LYS A 402 9.65 1.56 -18.46
C LYS A 402 10.88 0.66 -18.19
N LYS A 403 12.05 1.26 -17.94
CA LYS A 403 13.28 0.51 -17.65
C LYS A 403 13.38 0.08 -16.19
N ASN A 404 13.06 0.95 -15.24
CA ASN A 404 13.36 0.72 -13.81
C ASN A 404 12.17 0.24 -12.99
N VAL A 405 10.93 0.47 -13.45
CA VAL A 405 9.70 0.18 -12.69
C VAL A 405 8.89 -0.93 -13.35
N ASP A 406 8.52 -0.80 -14.64
CA ASP A 406 7.66 -1.77 -15.34
C ASP A 406 8.08 -3.24 -15.14
N PRO A 407 9.37 -3.62 -15.25
CA PRO A 407 9.78 -5.02 -15.08
C PRO A 407 9.53 -5.58 -13.68
N LEU A 408 9.43 -4.71 -12.66
CA LEU A 408 9.22 -5.11 -11.27
C LEU A 408 7.74 -5.31 -10.96
N ILE A 409 6.87 -4.46 -11.53
CA ILE A 409 5.42 -4.50 -11.30
C ILE A 409 4.67 -5.35 -12.34
N GLY A 410 5.31 -5.72 -13.45
CA GLY A 410 4.68 -6.43 -14.57
C GLY A 410 4.05 -5.51 -15.61
N GLY A 411 4.49 -4.25 -15.69
CA GLY A 411 3.94 -3.21 -16.55
C GLY A 411 2.67 -2.56 -16.00
N THR A 412 2.29 -1.44 -16.62
CA THR A 412 1.01 -0.76 -16.36
C THR A 412 0.54 -0.01 -17.60
N ASP A 413 -0.78 0.06 -17.76
CA ASP A 413 -1.52 0.84 -18.76
C ASP A 413 -2.22 2.06 -18.14
N ILE A 414 -1.96 2.34 -16.85
CA ILE A 414 -2.54 3.46 -16.09
C ILE A 414 -1.47 4.52 -15.87
N ILE A 415 -1.79 5.77 -16.15
CA ILE A 415 -0.99 6.92 -15.74
C ILE A 415 -1.82 7.86 -14.89
N ILE A 416 -1.27 8.20 -13.73
CA ILE A 416 -1.78 9.21 -12.82
C ILE A 416 -0.84 10.40 -12.91
N PHE A 417 -1.34 11.59 -13.22
CA PHE A 417 -0.49 12.76 -13.41
C PHE A 417 -0.11 13.44 -12.10
N ALA A 418 1.19 13.69 -11.93
CA ALA A 418 1.74 14.40 -10.79
C ALA A 418 1.24 15.85 -10.71
N PHE A 419 1.19 16.37 -9.48
CA PHE A 419 0.74 17.73 -9.14
C PHE A 419 -0.70 18.04 -9.57
N GLY A 420 -1.52 17.02 -9.81
CA GLY A 420 -2.89 17.20 -10.28
C GLY A 420 -3.03 17.77 -11.68
N THR A 421 -1.93 17.79 -12.43
CA THR A 421 -1.90 18.37 -13.77
C THR A 421 -2.59 17.47 -14.79
N ASP A 422 -2.70 17.99 -16.00
CA ASP A 422 -3.14 17.23 -17.15
C ASP A 422 -2.22 17.50 -18.34
N ILE A 423 -2.22 16.61 -19.34
CA ILE A 423 -1.43 16.76 -20.57
C ILE A 423 -2.00 17.83 -21.50
N THR A 424 -3.26 18.24 -21.28
CA THR A 424 -3.93 19.27 -22.06
C THR A 424 -5.03 19.96 -21.26
N THR A 425 -5.32 21.22 -21.62
CA THR A 425 -6.52 21.94 -21.15
C THR A 425 -7.72 21.72 -22.06
N GLU A 426 -7.53 21.05 -23.20
CA GLU A 426 -8.60 20.75 -24.14
C GLU A 426 -9.57 19.69 -23.58
N PRO A 427 -10.86 19.75 -23.94
CA PRO A 427 -11.85 18.76 -23.48
C PRO A 427 -11.54 17.33 -23.91
N GLU A 428 -10.95 17.15 -25.10
CA GLU A 428 -10.61 15.84 -25.66
C GLU A 428 -9.09 15.70 -25.79
N TYR A 429 -8.57 14.52 -25.48
CA TYR A 429 -7.15 14.24 -25.64
C TYR A 429 -6.71 14.16 -27.09
N SER A 430 -5.65 14.91 -27.38
CA SER A 430 -5.01 15.03 -28.68
C SER A 430 -3.58 15.56 -28.51
N GLY A 431 -2.82 15.63 -29.60
CA GLY A 431 -1.47 16.20 -29.62
C GLY A 431 -0.35 15.23 -29.20
N ASP A 432 0.89 15.68 -29.38
CA ASP A 432 2.04 14.78 -29.38
C ASP A 432 2.30 14.07 -28.05
N LYS A 433 2.03 14.72 -26.92
CA LYS A 433 2.17 14.09 -25.59
C LYS A 433 1.16 12.96 -25.40
N PHE A 434 -0.09 13.17 -25.82
CA PHE A 434 -1.11 12.12 -25.76
C PHE A 434 -0.73 10.96 -26.69
N GLU A 435 -0.39 11.25 -27.95
CA GLU A 435 -0.02 10.20 -28.92
C GLU A 435 1.22 9.42 -28.47
N TYR A 436 2.20 10.09 -27.86
CA TYR A 436 3.35 9.41 -27.28
C TYR A 436 2.96 8.48 -26.13
N LEU A 437 2.26 8.98 -25.11
CA LEU A 437 1.84 8.15 -23.97
C LEU A 437 0.94 6.98 -24.41
N LYS A 438 0.03 7.24 -25.35
CA LYS A 438 -0.79 6.20 -25.95
C LYS A 438 0.07 5.14 -26.65
N GLY A 439 1.08 5.56 -27.42
CA GLY A 439 2.05 4.68 -28.05
C GLY A 439 2.94 3.91 -27.06
N GLN A 440 3.05 4.35 -25.81
CA GLN A 440 3.72 3.63 -24.72
C GLN A 440 2.80 2.63 -23.99
N GLY A 441 1.55 2.47 -24.45
CA GLY A 441 0.58 1.52 -23.91
C GLY A 441 -0.32 2.07 -22.82
N TYR A 442 -0.28 3.38 -22.52
CA TYR A 442 -1.20 3.98 -21.56
C TYR A 442 -2.60 4.15 -22.16
N ASN A 443 -3.61 3.66 -21.43
CA ASN A 443 -5.00 3.63 -21.84
C ASN A 443 -5.91 4.37 -20.84
N TYR A 444 -5.50 4.41 -19.57
CA TYR A 444 -6.24 5.05 -18.48
C TYR A 444 -5.43 6.22 -17.95
N PHE A 445 -6.05 7.40 -17.93
CA PHE A 445 -5.41 8.66 -17.60
C PHE A 445 -6.15 9.31 -16.44
N CYS A 446 -5.43 9.70 -15.39
CA CYS A 446 -6.04 10.27 -14.21
C CYS A 446 -5.40 11.61 -13.83
N ASN A 447 -6.21 12.66 -13.79
CA ASN A 447 -5.81 14.00 -13.34
C ASN A 447 -6.49 14.35 -12.00
N VAL A 448 -6.29 15.56 -11.49
CA VAL A 448 -7.04 16.07 -10.32
C VAL A 448 -7.81 17.30 -10.75
N ASP A 449 -9.14 17.22 -10.75
CA ASP A 449 -10.05 18.33 -11.01
C ASP A 449 -10.95 18.61 -9.80
N SER A 450 -11.06 17.65 -8.87
CA SER A 450 -11.81 17.74 -7.62
C SER A 450 -13.32 17.89 -7.74
N SER A 451 -13.90 17.78 -8.94
CA SER A 451 -15.35 17.66 -9.08
C SER A 451 -15.82 16.33 -8.49
N GLN A 452 -17.11 16.26 -8.16
CA GLN A 452 -17.70 15.03 -7.67
C GLN A 452 -17.55 13.89 -8.69
N TYR A 453 -17.77 14.21 -9.98
CA TYR A 453 -17.71 13.27 -11.10
C TYR A 453 -17.06 13.91 -12.32
N TYR A 454 -16.00 13.29 -12.81
CA TYR A 454 -15.40 13.58 -14.11
C TYR A 454 -14.88 12.29 -14.72
N VAL A 455 -15.60 11.76 -15.70
CA VAL A 455 -15.23 10.52 -16.39
C VAL A 455 -15.45 10.72 -17.89
N GLN A 456 -14.46 10.33 -18.68
CA GLN A 456 -14.54 10.26 -20.14
C GLN A 456 -14.17 8.85 -20.57
N ILE A 457 -15.14 8.14 -21.13
CA ILE A 457 -14.92 6.88 -21.83
C ILE A 457 -14.98 7.20 -23.33
N ARG A 458 -13.87 7.00 -24.04
CA ARG A 458 -13.71 7.25 -25.48
C ARG A 458 -13.04 6.05 -26.10
N ASP A 459 -13.27 5.80 -27.39
CA ASP A 459 -12.73 4.62 -28.10
C ASP A 459 -11.22 4.43 -27.94
N ARG A 460 -10.44 5.51 -27.74
CA ARG A 460 -8.98 5.47 -27.60
C ARG A 460 -8.45 5.56 -26.17
N TYR A 461 -9.25 6.04 -25.21
CA TYR A 461 -8.77 6.31 -23.86
C TYR A 461 -9.90 6.40 -22.84
N PHE A 462 -9.54 6.07 -21.60
CA PHE A 462 -10.32 6.38 -20.41
C PHE A 462 -9.63 7.54 -19.69
N ARG A 463 -10.38 8.58 -19.31
CA ARG A 463 -9.89 9.66 -18.46
C ARG A 463 -10.80 9.83 -17.26
N GLN A 464 -10.23 9.91 -16.06
CA GLN A 464 -11.00 10.15 -14.86
C GLN A 464 -10.31 11.16 -13.96
N GLY A 465 -11.10 12.12 -13.52
CA GLY A 465 -10.69 13.15 -12.59
C GLY A 465 -10.82 12.66 -11.14
N ARG A 466 -9.87 13.08 -10.29
CA ARG A 466 -9.76 12.60 -8.91
C ARG A 466 -9.95 13.71 -7.89
N ARG A 467 -10.36 13.31 -6.68
CA ARG A 467 -10.58 14.16 -5.51
C ARG A 467 -9.56 13.80 -4.42
N ASN A 468 -8.71 14.75 -4.06
CA ASN A 468 -7.76 14.59 -2.96
C ASN A 468 -8.49 14.63 -1.61
N LEU A 469 -8.26 13.63 -0.76
CA LEU A 469 -8.82 13.55 0.59
C LEU A 469 -7.75 13.88 1.63
N ASP A 470 -7.30 15.14 1.66
CA ASP A 470 -6.17 15.62 2.46
C ASP A 470 -6.52 16.78 3.39
N GLY A 471 -5.52 17.24 4.15
CA GLY A 471 -5.68 18.34 5.10
C GLY A 471 -6.17 19.63 4.44
N TYR A 472 -5.68 19.97 3.24
CA TYR A 472 -6.12 21.14 2.51
C TYR A 472 -7.61 21.06 2.16
N ARG A 473 -8.03 19.96 1.52
CA ARG A 473 -9.41 19.77 1.08
C ARG A 473 -10.37 19.79 2.27
N MET A 474 -10.05 19.05 3.32
CA MET A 474 -10.88 18.99 4.53
C MET A 474 -10.99 20.34 5.24
N TYR A 475 -9.94 21.17 5.20
CA TYR A 475 -9.93 22.46 5.90
C TYR A 475 -10.54 23.60 5.09
N TYR A 476 -10.22 23.71 3.80
CA TYR A 476 -10.59 24.85 2.96
C TYR A 476 -11.80 24.62 2.07
N ASN A 477 -12.04 23.38 1.65
CA ASN A 477 -13.12 23.03 0.74
C ASN A 477 -13.93 21.81 1.21
N PRO A 478 -14.40 21.77 2.47
CA PRO A 478 -15.14 20.63 3.00
C PRO A 478 -16.45 20.37 2.25
N GLU A 479 -17.04 21.39 1.63
CA GLU A 479 -18.25 21.29 0.80
C GLU A 479 -18.06 20.34 -0.39
N LEU A 480 -16.82 20.18 -0.86
CA LEU A 480 -16.48 19.27 -1.95
C LEU A 480 -16.28 17.84 -1.46
N LEU A 481 -16.61 17.51 -0.20
CA LEU A 481 -16.47 16.19 0.41
C LEU A 481 -17.74 15.68 1.10
N GLU A 482 -18.78 16.50 1.26
CA GLU A 482 -19.94 16.21 2.12
C GLU A 482 -20.74 14.97 1.68
N ASP A 483 -20.72 14.65 0.39
CA ASP A 483 -21.28 13.40 -0.14
C ASP A 483 -20.54 12.18 0.43
N LEU A 484 -19.21 12.24 0.53
CA LEU A 484 -18.35 11.18 1.06
C LEU A 484 -18.40 11.13 2.58
N PHE A 485 -18.08 12.24 3.27
CA PHE A 485 -18.00 12.32 4.73
C PHE A 485 -18.07 13.78 5.22
N ASN A 486 -18.34 13.97 6.50
CA ASN A 486 -18.25 15.29 7.12
C ASN A 486 -16.83 15.52 7.62
N ALA A 487 -16.12 16.47 7.01
CA ALA A 487 -14.73 16.78 7.35
C ALA A 487 -14.52 17.08 8.85
N LYS A 488 -15.48 17.73 9.52
CA LYS A 488 -15.36 18.07 10.95
C LYS A 488 -15.34 16.86 11.88
N ASP A 489 -15.98 15.77 11.47
CA ASP A 489 -16.10 14.57 12.29
C ASP A 489 -14.85 13.68 12.17
N VAL A 490 -14.07 13.85 11.09
CA VAL A 490 -12.88 13.04 10.81
C VAL A 490 -11.57 13.78 11.05
N PHE A 491 -11.54 15.12 10.92
CA PHE A 491 -10.31 15.93 10.97
C PHE A 491 -9.50 15.68 12.24
N ASP A 492 -8.22 15.34 12.08
CA ASP A 492 -7.35 15.00 13.20
C ASP A 492 -7.01 16.26 14.02
N PRO A 493 -7.37 16.33 15.31
CA PRO A 493 -7.06 17.48 16.17
C PRO A 493 -5.56 17.70 16.41
N ALA A 494 -4.69 16.75 16.08
CA ALA A 494 -3.24 16.91 16.14
C ALA A 494 -2.69 17.83 15.03
N ARG A 495 -3.47 18.07 13.96
CA ARG A 495 -3.06 18.94 12.86
C ARG A 495 -2.85 20.39 13.32
N PRO A 496 -1.73 21.02 12.94
CA PRO A 496 -1.59 22.47 13.08
C PRO A 496 -2.69 23.20 12.31
N THR A 497 -3.33 24.19 12.95
CA THR A 497 -4.32 25.05 12.30
C THR A 497 -3.89 26.52 12.36
N PRO A 498 -4.15 27.32 11.29
CA PRO A 498 -4.77 26.91 10.02
C PRO A 498 -3.86 25.96 9.21
N VAL A 499 -4.48 25.06 8.44
CA VAL A 499 -3.76 24.28 7.42
C VAL A 499 -3.15 25.25 6.40
N PRO A 500 -1.95 25.03 5.86
CA PRO A 500 -1.35 25.92 4.87
C PRO A 500 -2.18 25.98 3.56
N PRO A 501 -2.39 27.18 2.96
CA PRO A 501 -3.09 27.31 1.69
C PRO A 501 -2.24 26.81 0.51
N MET A 502 -2.88 26.29 -0.54
CA MET A 502 -2.20 25.96 -1.81
C MET A 502 -1.71 27.25 -2.48
N GLY A 503 -0.45 27.25 -2.91
CA GLY A 503 0.24 28.40 -3.50
C GLY A 503 0.27 28.38 -5.02
#